data_AF-A0A1F8T9N8-F1
#
_entry.id   AF-A0A1F8T9N8-F1
#
_cell.length_a   1.000
_cell.length_b   1.000
_cell.length_c   1.000
_cell.angle_alpha   90.00
_cell.angle_beta   90.00
_cell.angle_gamma   90.00
#
_symmetry.space_group_name_H-M   'P 1'
#
loop_
_entity.id
_entity.type
_entity.pdbx_description
1 polymer ?
#
loop_
_entity_poly.entity_id
_entity_poly.type
_entity_poly.pdbx_seq_one_letter_code
_entity_poly.pdbx_strand_id
1 'polypeptide(L)' 'MQTRCYRCGWSYAIKQDEIIAALQALEAGGGVHYDARCPRCRHINKLSIEMLRRAAPRPVTGKASEEPEAAEGPSSES' A
#
# COMPACT_ATOMS: atom_id res chain seq x y z
N MET A 1 0.80 -5.31 -6.62
CA MET A 1 1.47 -3.98 -6.71
C MET A 1 2.47 -3.98 -7.86
N GLN A 2 2.58 -2.89 -8.63
CA GLN A 2 3.69 -2.72 -9.59
C GLN A 2 4.85 -1.98 -8.94
N THR A 3 6.07 -2.44 -9.16
CA THR A 3 7.29 -1.77 -8.70
C THR A 3 8.36 -1.77 -9.79
N ARG A 4 9.28 -0.79 -9.73
CA ARG A 4 10.41 -0.66 -10.66
C ARG A 4 11.70 -0.90 -9.89
N CYS A 5 12.56 -1.78 -10.41
CA CYS A 5 13.85 -2.04 -9.78
C CYS A 5 14.76 -0.80 -9.85
N TYR A 6 15.29 -0.36 -8.72
CA TYR A 6 16.17 0.81 -8.62
C TYR A 6 17.55 0.59 -9.26
N ARG A 7 17.95 -0.68 -9.49
CA ARG A 7 19.23 -1.02 -10.14
C ARG A 7 19.14 -1.15 -11.66
N CYS A 8 18.18 -1.94 -12.17
CA CYS A 8 18.11 -2.27 -13.60
C CYS A 8 16.93 -1.64 -14.33
N GLY A 9 16.06 -0.91 -13.63
CA GLY A 9 14.90 -0.24 -14.20
C GLY A 9 13.75 -1.16 -14.64
N TRP A 10 13.87 -2.48 -14.47
CA TRP A 10 12.81 -3.43 -14.82
C TRP A 10 11.58 -3.27 -13.92
N SER A 11 10.41 -3.15 -14.54
CA SER A 11 9.13 -3.14 -13.84
C SER A 11 8.60 -4.56 -13.65
N TYR A 12 8.17 -4.89 -12.44
CA TYR A 12 7.63 -6.20 -12.10
C TYR A 12 6.49 -6.10 -11.08
N ALA A 13 5.63 -7.11 -11.09
CA ALA A 13 4.52 -7.23 -10.17
C ALA A 13 4.96 -7.94 -8.89
N ILE A 14 4.53 -7.42 -7.74
CA ILE A 14 4.47 -8.15 -6.48
C ILE A 14 3.03 -8.64 -6.30
N LYS A 15 2.88 -9.95 -6.11
CA LYS A 15 1.58 -10.61 -6.00
C LYS A 15 0.87 -10.21 -4.71
N GLN A 16 -0.45 -10.30 -4.70
CA GLN A 16 -1.26 -9.94 -3.55
C GLN A 16 -0.94 -10.82 -2.34
N ASP A 17 -0.83 -12.13 -2.54
CA ASP A 17 -0.49 -13.12 -1.51
C ASP A 17 0.88 -12.81 -0.88
N GLU A 18 1.84 -12.40 -1.71
CA GLU A 18 3.18 -12.00 -1.27
C GLU A 18 3.14 -10.72 -0.43
N ILE A 19 2.33 -9.73 -0.81
CA ILE A 19 2.14 -8.50 -0.03
C ILE A 19 1.53 -8.81 1.33
N ILE A 20 0.51 -9.68 1.39
CA ILE A 20 -0.15 -10.08 2.63
C ILE A 20 0.84 -10.80 3.55
N ALA A 21 1.58 -11.78 3.01
CA ALA A 21 2.59 -12.52 3.77
C ALA A 21 3.71 -11.59 4.28
N ALA A 22 4.19 -10.66 3.45
CA ALA A 22 5.19 -9.68 3.84
C ALA A 22 4.70 -8.76 4.96
N LEU A 23 3.46 -8.27 4.89
CA LEU A 23 2.86 -7.44 5.94
C LEU A 23 2.78 -8.18 7.26
N GLN A 24 2.25 -9.41 7.27
CA GLN A 24 2.15 -10.23 8.48
C GLN A 24 3.52 -10.46 9.13
N ALA A 25 4.53 -10.79 8.32
CA ALA A 25 5.89 -11.02 8.81
C ALA A 25 6.51 -9.74 9.41
N LEU A 26 6.32 -8.58 8.76
CA LEU A 26 6.82 -7.30 9.24
C LEU A 26 6.12 -6.85 10.53
N GLU A 27 4.81 -7.00 10.62
CA GLU A 27 4.03 -6.61 11.79
C GLU A 27 4.34 -7.49 13.00
N ALA A 28 4.51 -8.80 12.80
CA ALA A 28 4.92 -9.72 13.87
C ALA A 28 6.37 -9.49 14.33
N GLY A 29 7.26 -9.10 13.42
CA GLY A 29 8.68 -8.91 13.69
C GLY A 29 9.12 -7.48 14.04
N GLY A 30 8.21 -6.50 14.01
CA GLY A 30 8.55 -5.08 14.15
C GLY A 30 9.38 -4.51 12.98
N GLY A 31 9.34 -5.17 11.82
CA GLY A 31 10.05 -4.74 10.62
C GLY A 31 9.34 -3.58 9.91
N VAL A 32 10.10 -2.68 9.28
CA VAL A 32 9.56 -1.52 8.57
C VAL A 32 9.80 -1.56 7.05
N HIS A 33 10.56 -2.54 6.56
CA HIS A 33 10.88 -2.72 5.15
C HIS A 33 10.80 -4.17 4.69
N TYR A 34 10.23 -4.39 3.51
CA TYR A 34 10.25 -5.66 2.79
C TYR A 34 11.33 -5.66 1.70
N ASP A 35 12.10 -6.75 1.64
CA ASP A 35 13.20 -6.94 0.69
C ASP A 35 12.73 -7.64 -0.59
N ALA A 36 12.20 -6.86 -1.55
CA ALA A 36 11.70 -7.38 -2.82
C ALA A 36 12.85 -7.67 -3.80
N ARG A 37 13.08 -8.95 -4.13
CA ARG A 37 14.09 -9.36 -5.11
C ARG A 37 13.62 -9.15 -6.54
N CYS A 38 14.38 -8.40 -7.34
CA CYS A 38 14.07 -8.20 -8.75
C CYS A 38 14.23 -9.51 -9.54
N PRO A 39 13.23 -9.96 -10.31
CA PRO A 39 13.31 -11.21 -11.08
C PRO A 39 14.35 -11.16 -12.22
N ARG A 40 14.74 -9.97 -12.67
CA ARG A 40 15.70 -9.78 -13.77
C ARG A 40 17.15 -9.75 -13.30
N CYS A 41 17.48 -8.87 -12.35
CA CYS A 41 18.87 -8.63 -11.92
C CYS A 41 19.19 -9.11 -10.51
N ARG A 42 18.20 -9.68 -9.79
CA ARG A 42 18.29 -10.19 -8.41
C ARG A 42 18.65 -9.15 -7.35
N HIS A 43 18.70 -7.87 -7.69
CA HIS A 43 18.89 -6.80 -6.71
C HIS A 43 17.73 -6.74 -5.72
N ILE A 44 18.04 -6.44 -4.47
CA ILE A 44 17.05 -6.25 -3.39
C ILE A 44 16.56 -4.80 -3.44
N ASN A 45 15.26 -4.62 -3.64
CA ASN A 45 14.59 -3.33 -3.57
C ASN A 45 13.84 -3.27 -2.24
N LYS A 46 14.26 -2.37 -1.34
CA LYS A 46 13.60 -2.18 -0.05
C LYS A 46 12.32 -1.39 -0.24
N LEU A 47 11.19 -1.96 0.16
CA LEU A 47 9.87 -1.34 0.08
C LEU A 47 9.35 -1.10 1.50
N SER A 48 8.83 0.10 1.78
CA SER A 48 8.33 0.41 3.12
C SER A 48 7.05 -0.38 3.44
N ILE A 49 6.84 -0.65 4.73
CA ILE A 49 5.59 -1.26 5.22
C ILE A 49 4.37 -0.43 4.81
N GLU A 50 4.48 0.90 4.79
CA GLU A 50 3.40 1.80 4.34
C GLU A 50 3.04 1.59 2.86
N MET A 51 4.05 1.38 2.00
CA MET A 51 3.83 1.08 0.58
C MET A 51 3.10 -0.25 0.41
N LEU A 52 3.47 -1.27 1.19
CA LEU A 52 2.78 -2.55 1.19
C LEU A 52 1.33 -2.42 1.68
N ARG A 53 1.08 -1.67 2.76
CA ARG A 53 -0.27 -1.42 3.30
C ARG A 53 -1.19 -0.76 2.28
N ARG A 54 -0.69 0.23 1.54
CA ARG A 54 -1.45 0.89 0.47
C ARG A 54 -1.80 -0.04 -0.69
N ALA A 55 -0.97 -1.04 -0.92
CA ALA A 55 -1.17 -2.01 -1.99
C ALA A 55 -1.91 -3.29 -1.57
N ALA A 56 -2.13 -3.47 -0.26
CA ALA A 56 -2.93 -4.56 0.25
C ALA A 56 -4.41 -4.40 -0.16
N PRO A 57 -5.13 -5.50 -0.43
CA PRO A 57 -6.56 -5.43 -0.61
C PRO A 57 -7.20 -4.86 0.65
N ARG A 58 -8.06 -3.86 0.51
CA ARG A 58 -8.93 -3.46 1.62
C ARG A 58 -9.85 -4.65 1.93
N PRO A 59 -10.02 -5.03 3.20
CA PRO A 59 -11.03 -6.01 3.55
C PRO A 59 -12.38 -5.47 3.07
N VAL A 60 -13.13 -6.27 2.32
CA VAL A 60 -14.50 -5.98 1.92
C VAL A 60 -15.43 -6.14 3.12
N THR A 61 -15.19 -5.43 4.20
CA THR A 61 -16.19 -5.23 5.24
C THR A 61 -17.15 -4.19 4.73
N GLY A 62 -18.30 -4.64 4.23
CA GLY A 62 -19.36 -3.75 3.76
C GLY A 62 -19.78 -2.76 4.84
N LYS A 63 -19.41 -1.50 4.66
CA LYS A 63 -20.14 -0.29 5.05
C LYS A 63 -19.35 0.94 4.62
N ALA A 64 -20.07 1.88 4.02
CA ALA A 64 -19.62 3.23 3.77
C ALA A 64 -19.12 3.88 5.08
N SER A 65 -17.97 4.53 5.00
CA SER A 65 -17.75 5.85 5.57
C SER A 65 -17.57 6.73 4.33
N GLU A 66 -18.53 7.55 3.89
CA GLU A 66 -19.13 8.66 4.65
C GLU A 66 -18.02 9.44 5.35
N GLU A 67 -17.49 10.39 4.59
CA GLU A 67 -16.89 11.61 5.11
C GLU A 67 -17.99 12.41 5.81
N PRO A 68 -17.84 12.75 7.11
CA PRO A 68 -18.79 13.61 7.79
C PRO A 68 -18.63 15.09 7.40
N GLU A 69 -19.80 15.66 7.15
CA GLU A 69 -20.23 17.03 6.82
C GLU A 69 -19.89 18.09 7.90
N ALA A 70 -19.79 19.38 7.49
CA ALA A 70 -20.06 20.65 8.23
C ALA A 70 -19.01 21.75 7.91
N ALA A 71 -19.30 23.04 7.73
CA ALA A 71 -20.49 23.90 7.71
C ALA A 71 -20.07 25.20 6.95
N GLU A 72 -20.95 25.99 6.32
CA GLU A 72 -21.76 27.11 6.84
C GLU A 72 -22.34 27.77 5.55
N GLY A 73 -23.54 28.30 5.38
CA GLY A 73 -24.68 28.74 6.18
C GLY A 73 -25.50 29.69 5.26
N PRO A 74 -26.80 29.94 5.50
CA PRO A 74 -27.72 30.55 4.52
C PRO A 74 -27.66 32.09 4.53
N SER A 75 -27.99 32.73 3.41
CA SER A 75 -28.39 34.14 3.39
C SER A 75 -29.35 34.40 2.21
N SER A 76 -30.63 34.28 2.51
CA SER A 76 -31.69 34.99 1.77
C SER A 76 -32.27 36.01 2.74
N GLU A 77 -32.15 37.29 2.41
CA GLU A 77 -33.01 38.32 2.94
C GLU A 77 -33.37 39.29 1.80
N SER A 78 -34.68 39.41 1.60
CA SER A 78 -35.51 40.45 0.93
C SER A 78 -35.32 40.74 -0.56
#